data_AF-X0XAM5-F1
#
_entry.id   AF-X0XAM5-F1
#
_cell.length_a   1.000
_cell.length_b   1.000
_cell.length_c   1.000
_cell.angle_alpha   90.00
_cell.angle_beta   90.00
_cell.angle_gamma   90.00
#
_symmetry.space_group_name_H-M   'P 1'
#
loop_
_entity.id
_entity.type
_entity.pdbx_description
1 polymer ?
#
loop_
_entity_poly.entity_id
_entity_poly.type
_entity_poly.pdbx_seq_one_letter_code
_entity_poly.pdbx_strand_id
1 'polypeptide(L)' 'FGGRVTCRVVFIDPSCADTVEHLDFVTRIDGRTVETEGDDFLQAFERFNALHFLAPVVR' A
#
# COMPACT_ATOMS: atom_id res chain seq x y z
N PHE A 1 -6.62 11.62 -17.06
CA PHE A 1 -6.62 11.15 -15.66
C PHE A 1 -5.38 11.69 -14.95
N GLY A 2 -5.30 13.02 -14.76
CA GLY A 2 -4.16 13.65 -14.09
C GLY A 2 -4.57 14.16 -12.72
N GLY A 3 -3.72 13.97 -11.72
CA GLY A 3 -3.96 14.39 -10.34
C GLY A 3 -3.52 13.31 -9.35
N ARG A 4 -2.95 13.76 -8.23
CA ARG A 4 -2.48 12.88 -7.16
C ARG A 4 -3.62 12.00 -6.65
N VAL A 5 -3.39 10.70 -6.60
CA VAL A 5 -4.36 9.70 -6.14
C VAL A 5 -3.83 9.07 -4.86
N THR A 6 -4.61 9.16 -3.79
CA THR A 6 -4.32 8.47 -2.52
C THR A 6 -5.04 7.12 -2.50
N CYS A 7 -4.29 6.05 -2.29
CA CYS A 7 -4.83 4.70 -2.11
C CYS A 7 -4.70 4.29 -0.64
N ARG A 8 -5.81 3.85 -0.04
CA ARG A 8 -5.83 3.28 1.32
C ARG A 8 -6.15 1.81 1.26
N VAL A 9 -5.28 1.00 1.86
CA VAL A 9 -5.41 -0.45 1.91
C VAL A 9 -5.54 -0.88 3.36
N VAL A 10 -6.64 -1.57 3.65
CA VAL A 10 -6.90 -2.18 4.96
C VAL A 10 -6.65 -3.66 4.85
N PHE A 11 -5.64 -4.16 5.54
CA PHE A 11 -5.36 -5.59 5.61
C PHE A 11 -6.29 -6.27 6.62
N ILE A 12 -6.64 -7.53 6.35
CA ILE A 12 -7.38 -8.37 7.31
C ILE A 12 -6.46 -8.74 8.47
N ASP A 13 -5.24 -9.15 8.15
CA ASP A 13 -4.19 -9.52 9.10
C ASP A 13 -3.22 -8.33 9.30
N PRO A 14 -3.01 -7.85 10.55
CA PRO A 14 -2.05 -6.79 10.84
C PRO A 14 -0.61 -7.10 10.37
N SER A 15 -0.21 -8.37 10.35
CA SER A 15 1.14 -8.78 9.90
C SER A 15 1.41 -8.42 8.44
N CYS A 16 0.36 -8.35 7.61
CA CYS A 16 0.50 -7.89 6.23
C CYS A 16 0.89 -6.40 6.15
N ALA A 17 0.42 -5.58 7.10
CA ALA A 17 0.84 -4.18 7.20
C ALA A 17 2.29 -4.09 7.67
N ASP A 18 2.71 -4.92 8.63
CA ASP A 18 4.10 -5.00 9.10
C ASP A 18 5.06 -5.35 7.93
N THR A 19 4.68 -6.30 7.08
CA THR A 19 5.51 -6.72 5.93
C THR A 19 5.80 -5.58 4.93
N VAL A 20 4.83 -4.69 4.71
CA VAL A 20 4.92 -3.65 3.67
C VAL A 20 5.27 -2.27 4.19
N GLU A 21 5.30 -2.05 5.50
CA GLU A 21 5.57 -0.73 6.09
C GLU A 21 6.98 -0.20 5.81
N HIS A 22 7.91 -1.09 5.44
CA HIS A 22 9.29 -0.74 5.11
C HIS A 22 9.47 -0.26 3.67
N LEU A 23 8.43 -0.27 2.84
CA LEU A 23 8.50 0.24 1.47
C LEU A 23 8.43 1.77 1.48
N ASP A 24 9.35 2.44 0.78
CA ASP A 24 9.51 3.92 0.80
C ASP A 24 8.24 4.70 0.41
N PHE A 25 7.33 4.07 -0.33
CA PHE A 25 6.09 4.68 -0.82
C PHE A 25 4.86 4.37 0.05
N VAL A 26 5.05 3.72 1.19
CA VAL A 26 3.99 3.27 2.11
C VAL A 26 4.05 4.08 3.39
N THR A 27 2.91 4.59 3.82
CA THR A 27 2.76 5.21 5.15
C THR A 27 1.75 4.42 5.95
N ARG A 28 2.15 3.93 7.13
CA ARG A 28 1.23 3.25 8.05
C ARG A 28 0.39 4.28 8.81
N ILE A 29 -0.93 4.14 8.73
CA ILE A 29 -1.88 5.06 9.35
C ILE A 29 -2.39 4.49 10.68
N ASP A 30 -2.60 3.19 10.75
CA ASP A 30 -3.00 2.48 11.97
C ASP A 30 -2.48 1.02 11.98
N GLY A 31 -2.95 0.21 12.92
CA GLY A 31 -2.49 -1.17 13.11
C GLY A 31 -2.60 -2.07 11.88
N ARG A 32 -3.51 -1.81 10.92
CA ARG A 32 -3.69 -2.66 9.73
C ARG A 32 -3.93 -1.89 8.43
N THR A 33 -3.92 -0.56 8.50
CA THR A 33 -4.19 0.32 7.36
C THR A 33 -2.91 1.03 6.92
N VAL A 34 -2.64 0.96 5.62
CA VAL A 34 -1.54 1.69 4.98
C VAL A 34 -2.08 2.59 3.88
N GLU A 35 -1.32 3.65 3.60
CA GLU A 35 -1.60 4.63 2.57
C GLU A 35 -0.44 4.69 1.56
N THR A 36 -0.77 4.83 0.28
CA THR A 36 0.19 5.13 -0.79
C THR A 36 -0.36 6.25 -1.66
N GLU A 37 0.53 7.01 -2.31
CA GLU A 37 0.13 8.14 -3.16
C GLU A 37 0.74 8.03 -4.55
N GLY A 38 -0.10 7.92 -5.58
CA GLY A 38 0.33 7.98 -6.98
C GLY A 38 0.25 9.40 -7.54
N ASP A 39 1.15 9.78 -8.45
CA ASP A 39 1.06 11.02 -9.23
C ASP A 39 -0.16 11.03 -10.17
N ASP A 40 -0.62 9.84 -10.54
CA ASP A 40 -1.84 9.57 -11.28
C ASP A 40 -2.45 8.22 -10.87
N PHE A 41 -3.56 7.87 -11.52
CA PHE A 41 -4.25 6.62 -11.27
C PHE A 41 -3.41 5.38 -11.61
N LEU A 42 -2.61 5.43 -12.67
CA LEU A 42 -1.82 4.28 -13.10
C LEU A 42 -0.75 3.96 -12.05
N GLN A 43 -0.02 4.97 -11.59
CA GLN A 43 1.00 4.80 -10.57
C GLN A 43 0.40 4.33 -9.23
N ALA A 44 -0.76 4.88 -8.83
CA ALA A 44 -1.46 4.41 -7.64
C ALA A 44 -1.89 2.94 -7.75
N PHE A 45 -2.34 2.51 -8.94
CA PHE A 45 -2.72 1.13 -9.21
C PHE A 45 -1.53 0.17 -9.22
N GLU A 46 -0.38 0.59 -9.76
CA GLU A 46 0.88 -0.16 -9.71
C GLU A 46 1.32 -0.40 -8.27
N ARG A 47 1.30 0.65 -7.43
CA ARG A 47 1.64 0.54 -5.99
C ARG A 47 0.67 -0.36 -5.24
N PHE A 48 -0.63 -0.28 -5.52
CA PHE A 48 -1.63 -1.19 -4.96
C PHE A 48 -1.32 -2.66 -5.31
N ASN A 49 -1.01 -2.94 -6.58
CA ASN A 49 -0.66 -4.30 -7.01
C ASN A 49 0.62 -4.80 -6.33
N ALA A 50 1.63 -3.95 -6.18
CA ALA A 50 2.85 -4.30 -5.44
C ALA A 50 2.53 -4.74 -4.00
N LEU A 51 1.65 -4.00 -3.29
CA LEU A 51 1.20 -4.39 -1.94
C LEU A 51 0.50 -5.76 -1.93
N HIS A 52 -0.37 -6.02 -2.91
CA HIS A 52 -1.07 -7.29 -3.03
C HIS A 52 -0.11 -8.47 -3.22
N PHE A 53 0.97 -8.29 -3.99
CA PHE A 53 1.96 -9.34 -4.22
C PHE A 53 2.98 -9.50 -3.09
N LEU A 54 3.37 -8.42 -2.41
CA LEU A 54 4.43 -8.46 -1.40
C LEU A 54 3.93 -8.82 0.00
N ALA A 55 2.72 -8.39 0.37
CA ALA A 55 2.15 -8.64 1.70
C ALA A 55 2.09 -10.14 2.10
N PRO A 56 1.84 -11.11 1.19
CA PRO A 56 1.83 -12.54 1.51
C PRO A 56 3.21 -13.21 1.54
N VAL A 57 4.27 -12.56 1.03
CA VAL A 57 5.57 -13.21 0.75
C VAL A 57 6.42 -13.41 2.00
N VAL A 58 6.20 -12.61 3.04
CA VAL A 58 6.90 -12.75 4.32
C VAL A 58 5.98 -13.47 5.31
N ARG A 59 6.23 -14.76 5.50
CA ARG A 59 5.66 -15.61 6.56
C ARG A 59 6.77 -16.40 7.23
#